data_AF-A0A8H8RBU8-F1
#
_entry.id   AF-A0A8H8RBU8-F1
#
_cell.length_a   1.000
_cell.length_b   1.000
_cell.length_c   1.000
_cell.angle_alpha   90.00
_cell.angle_beta   90.00
_cell.angle_gamma   90.00
#
_symmetry.space_group_name_H-M   'P 1'
#
loop_
_entity.id
_entity.type
_entity.pdbx_description
1 polymer ?
#
loop_
_entity_poly.entity_id
_entity_poly.type
_entity_poly.pdbx_seq_one_letter_code
_entity_poly.pdbx_strand_id
1 'polypeptide(L)'
;MSTPPPPPSTPSLSLPWRFSSSLIMGLTGSLSRGFLFGMNRTEVVGLDRFLETLDNRKNVEGRARGLITVSNHVSVIDDPLIWGVLPFKYAFSPSNHRWSLGSYDICFQNKFLSSFFTYGQVLPTHRGDYSPIHGGLFQPTITQAIRLLSSQPFTKTLSTETSHTISDPFSGSSLTYSTTGADNFPAPSAYPSRRHSWVHIFPEGRVHQHPTKSLRYFKWGVSRLILESEPLPDIIPIFIDGNQHIMHEAREWPRFVPRVGKDKDALVKKGLPTDLEMGELSEGLKYCNEAVALRKEVTRRIRLEVLKVRRELGYPDEDPKEGLVETWIEEGGKKTGKMEDGSYVGET
;
A
#
# COMPACT_ATOMS: atom_id res chain seq x y z
N MET A 1 48.33 11.17 -5.40
CA MET A 1 47.04 10.71 -5.91
C MET A 1 46.30 10.06 -4.76
N SER A 2 45.36 10.77 -4.14
CA SER A 2 44.46 10.20 -3.14
C SER A 2 43.46 9.30 -3.86
N THR A 3 43.36 8.05 -3.44
CA THR A 3 42.33 7.13 -3.90
C THR A 3 40.95 7.73 -3.56
N PRO A 4 39.98 7.70 -4.48
CA PRO A 4 38.62 8.13 -4.15
C PRO A 4 38.07 7.23 -3.03
N PRO A 5 37.28 7.79 -2.10
CA PRO A 5 36.67 7.00 -1.04
C PRO A 5 35.81 5.88 -1.66
N PRO A 6 35.77 4.69 -1.04
CA PRO A 6 34.94 3.60 -1.53
C PRO A 6 33.48 4.08 -1.60
N PRO A 7 32.70 3.63 -2.62
CA PRO A 7 31.29 3.98 -2.71
C PRO A 7 30.57 3.57 -1.43
N PRO A 8 29.58 4.37 -0.97
CA PRO A 8 28.85 4.06 0.25
C PRO A 8 28.23 2.66 0.14
N SER A 9 28.47 1.83 1.16
CA SER A 9 27.93 0.48 1.21
C SER A 9 26.40 0.53 1.23
N THR A 10 25.77 -0.11 0.25
CA THR A 10 24.32 -0.23 0.21
C THR A 10 23.84 -1.08 1.39
N PRO A 11 22.84 -0.62 2.18
CA PRO A 11 22.38 -1.38 3.33
C PRO A 11 21.76 -2.72 2.89
N SER A 12 22.16 -3.79 3.58
CA SER A 12 21.64 -5.15 3.35
C SER A 12 21.02 -5.71 4.62
N LEU A 13 20.00 -6.56 4.46
CA LEU A 13 19.36 -7.23 5.60
C LEU A 13 20.27 -8.34 6.12
N SER A 14 20.42 -8.40 7.45
CA SER A 14 21.19 -9.46 8.09
C SER A 14 20.57 -10.84 7.85
N LEU A 15 21.41 -11.88 7.83
CA LEU A 15 20.95 -13.27 7.69
C LEU A 15 19.94 -13.67 8.80
N PRO A 16 20.17 -13.34 10.09
CA PRO A 16 19.19 -13.61 11.14
C PRO A 16 17.83 -12.95 10.88
N TRP A 17 17.81 -11.71 10.36
CA TRP A 17 16.55 -11.04 10.03
C TRP A 17 15.80 -11.80 8.94
N ARG A 18 16.50 -12.15 7.85
CA ARG A 18 15.91 -12.86 6.70
C ARG A 18 15.33 -14.19 7.13
N PHE A 19 16.06 -14.93 7.97
CA PHE A 19 15.60 -16.20 8.53
C PHE A 19 14.37 -16.03 9.43
N SER A 20 14.42 -15.13 10.42
CA SER A 20 13.30 -14.91 11.35
C SER A 20 12.04 -14.45 10.64
N SER A 21 12.17 -13.56 9.64
CA SER A 21 11.04 -13.10 8.83
C SER A 21 10.46 -14.23 7.98
N SER A 22 11.29 -15.02 7.30
CA SER A 22 10.84 -16.18 6.52
C SER A 22 10.12 -17.21 7.40
N LEU A 23 10.64 -17.48 8.60
CA LEU A 23 10.04 -18.40 9.55
C LEU A 23 8.69 -17.90 10.07
N ILE A 24 8.62 -16.65 10.54
CA ILE A 24 7.37 -16.07 11.08
C ILE A 24 6.29 -16.02 10.00
N MET A 25 6.61 -15.48 8.82
CA MET A 25 5.64 -15.41 7.72
C MET A 25 5.21 -16.80 7.25
N GLY A 26 6.15 -17.73 7.11
CA GLY A 26 5.88 -19.09 6.68
C GLY A 26 5.00 -19.87 7.66
N LEU A 27 5.29 -19.78 8.96
CA LEU A 27 4.47 -20.40 10.01
C LEU A 27 3.08 -19.79 10.10
N THR A 28 2.97 -18.46 10.11
CA THR A 28 1.67 -17.77 10.13
C THR A 28 0.82 -18.13 8.91
N GLY A 29 1.42 -18.14 7.71
CA GLY A 29 0.74 -18.57 6.49
C GLY A 29 0.33 -20.03 6.54
N SER A 30 1.18 -20.92 7.08
CA SER A 30 0.89 -22.36 7.19
C SER A 30 -0.25 -22.64 8.16
N LEU A 31 -0.27 -21.99 9.33
CA LEU A 31 -1.35 -22.11 10.30
C LEU A 31 -2.66 -21.57 9.73
N SER A 32 -2.60 -20.41 9.06
CA SER A 32 -3.77 -19.80 8.41
C SER A 32 -4.31 -20.71 7.29
N ARG A 33 -3.44 -21.31 6.48
CA ARG A 33 -3.81 -22.28 5.45
C ARG A 33 -4.46 -23.52 6.04
N GLY A 34 -3.86 -24.10 7.08
CA GLY A 34 -4.40 -25.27 7.77
C GLY A 34 -5.76 -24.97 8.40
N PHE A 35 -5.96 -23.76 8.91
CA PHE A 35 -7.25 -23.31 9.40
C PHE A 35 -8.27 -23.15 8.27
N LEU A 36 -7.94 -22.45 7.19
CA LEU A 36 -8.85 -22.24 6.05
C LEU A 36 -9.29 -23.57 5.42
N PHE A 37 -8.35 -24.39 4.97
CA PHE A 37 -8.67 -25.60 4.18
C PHE A 37 -8.86 -26.86 5.03
N GLY A 38 -8.40 -26.87 6.28
CA GLY A 38 -8.56 -28.01 7.18
C GLY A 38 -9.78 -27.90 8.09
N MET A 39 -10.14 -26.69 8.52
CA MET A 39 -11.22 -26.47 9.50
C MET A 39 -12.42 -25.70 8.94
N ASN A 40 -12.30 -25.11 7.74
CA ASN A 40 -13.36 -24.33 7.10
C ASN A 40 -13.58 -24.77 5.64
N ARG A 41 -14.63 -24.25 5.02
CA ARG A 41 -14.82 -24.35 3.57
C ARG A 41 -14.43 -23.00 2.98
N THR A 42 -13.36 -22.98 2.18
CA THR A 42 -12.84 -21.75 1.60
C THR A 42 -12.92 -21.83 0.10
N GLU A 43 -13.59 -20.85 -0.50
CA GLU A 43 -13.62 -20.62 -1.93
C GLU A 43 -12.83 -19.35 -2.25
N VAL A 44 -11.98 -19.43 -3.27
CA VAL A 44 -11.15 -18.31 -3.70
C VAL A 44 -11.31 -18.13 -5.20
N VAL A 45 -11.91 -17.01 -5.58
CA VAL A 45 -12.08 -16.64 -6.99
C VAL A 45 -10.93 -15.72 -7.40
N GLY A 46 -10.35 -15.96 -8.58
CA GLY A 46 -9.27 -15.11 -9.13
C GLY A 46 -7.87 -15.40 -8.60
N LEU A 47 -7.68 -16.48 -7.81
CA LEU A 47 -6.37 -16.83 -7.24
C LEU A 47 -5.28 -17.00 -8.31
N ASP A 48 -5.56 -17.67 -9.43
CA ASP A 48 -4.56 -17.97 -10.45
C ASP A 48 -3.93 -16.69 -11.04
N ARG A 49 -4.73 -15.66 -11.31
CA ARG A 49 -4.26 -14.36 -11.80
C ARG A 49 -3.42 -13.63 -10.76
N PHE A 50 -3.81 -13.76 -9.49
CA PHE A 50 -3.01 -13.22 -8.40
C PHE A 50 -1.66 -13.92 -8.28
N LEU A 51 -1.62 -15.26 -8.42
CA LEU A 51 -0.37 -16.02 -8.41
C LEU A 51 0.53 -15.67 -9.59
N GLU A 52 -0.04 -15.46 -10.78
CA GLU A 52 0.69 -14.98 -11.96
C GLU A 52 1.33 -13.60 -11.70
N THR A 53 0.58 -12.68 -11.09
CA THR A 53 1.12 -11.38 -10.67
C THR A 53 2.29 -11.55 -9.70
N LEU A 54 2.18 -12.45 -8.73
CA LEU A 54 3.27 -12.72 -7.79
C LEU A 54 4.49 -13.35 -8.49
N ASP A 55 4.28 -14.29 -9.41
CA ASP A 55 5.36 -14.95 -10.14
C ASP A 55 6.13 -13.95 -11.03
N ASN A 56 5.42 -13.07 -11.74
CA ASN A 56 6.02 -11.99 -12.55
C ASN A 56 6.86 -11.01 -11.72
N ARG A 57 6.54 -10.87 -10.43
CA ARG A 57 7.20 -9.93 -9.51
C ARG A 57 8.23 -10.60 -8.60
N LYS A 58 8.53 -11.88 -8.78
CA LYS A 58 9.46 -12.64 -7.94
C LYS A 58 10.88 -12.06 -7.93
N ASN A 59 11.37 -11.56 -9.07
CA ASN A 59 12.68 -10.93 -9.18
C ASN A 59 12.62 -9.45 -8.77
N VAL A 60 13.19 -9.11 -7.61
CA VAL A 60 13.17 -7.74 -7.06
C VAL A 60 13.81 -6.72 -8.01
N GLU A 61 14.95 -7.05 -8.62
CA GLU A 61 15.68 -6.12 -9.50
C GLU A 61 14.92 -5.83 -10.81
N GLY A 62 14.11 -6.80 -11.26
CA GLY A 62 13.28 -6.69 -12.44
C GLY A 62 11.92 -6.00 -12.21
N ARG A 63 11.57 -5.64 -10.96
CA ARG A 63 10.28 -4.99 -10.70
C ARG A 63 10.27 -3.59 -11.28
N ALA A 64 9.24 -3.31 -12.08
CA ALA A 64 9.01 -1.99 -12.65
C ALA A 64 8.25 -1.04 -11.71
N ARG A 65 7.36 -1.55 -10.85
CA ARG A 65 6.46 -0.74 -10.00
C ARG A 65 6.02 -1.49 -8.75
N GLY A 66 5.54 -0.79 -7.71
CA GLY A 66 4.94 -1.40 -6.51
C GLY A 66 3.65 -2.17 -6.79
N LEU A 67 3.15 -2.89 -5.78
CA LEU A 67 1.83 -3.55 -5.82
C LEU A 67 1.05 -3.16 -4.57
N ILE A 68 -0.17 -2.69 -4.74
CA ILE A 68 -1.13 -2.46 -3.67
C ILE A 68 -2.22 -3.52 -3.76
N THR A 69 -2.49 -4.18 -2.64
CA THR A 69 -3.73 -4.94 -2.47
C THR A 69 -4.64 -4.18 -1.51
N VAL A 70 -5.91 -4.01 -1.85
CA VAL A 70 -6.87 -3.23 -1.07
C VAL A 70 -8.04 -4.13 -0.69
N SER A 71 -8.41 -4.21 0.59
CA SER A 71 -9.54 -5.04 0.99
C SER A 71 -10.43 -4.43 2.07
N ASN A 72 -11.68 -4.89 2.14
CA ASN A 72 -12.55 -4.63 3.28
C ASN A 72 -12.03 -5.34 4.53
N HIS A 73 -12.42 -4.91 5.73
CA HIS A 73 -11.93 -5.49 6.98
C HIS A 73 -13.08 -5.96 7.84
N VAL A 74 -13.32 -7.26 7.89
CA VAL A 74 -14.44 -7.88 8.60
C VAL A 74 -14.02 -8.63 9.86
N SER A 75 -12.72 -8.80 10.10
CA SER A 75 -12.19 -9.48 11.29
C SER A 75 -10.76 -9.12 11.63
N VAL A 76 -10.41 -9.11 12.91
CA VAL A 76 -9.03 -8.89 13.38
C VAL A 76 -8.02 -9.92 12.88
N ILE A 77 -8.49 -11.08 12.42
CA ILE A 77 -7.65 -12.14 11.83
C ILE A 77 -7.57 -12.06 10.30
N ASP A 78 -8.21 -11.09 9.64
CA ASP A 78 -8.18 -10.99 8.19
C ASP A 78 -6.75 -10.96 7.65
N ASP A 79 -5.89 -10.11 8.23
CA ASP A 79 -4.53 -9.96 7.71
C ASP A 79 -3.74 -11.26 7.73
N PRO A 80 -3.61 -12.06 8.82
CA PRO A 80 -2.93 -13.34 8.70
C PRO A 80 -3.70 -14.36 7.85
N LEU A 81 -5.04 -14.36 7.95
CA LEU A 81 -5.86 -15.44 7.42
C LEU A 81 -5.95 -15.44 5.89
N ILE A 82 -6.19 -14.28 5.25
CA ILE A 82 -6.44 -14.23 3.80
C ILE A 82 -5.28 -14.73 2.95
N TRP A 83 -4.06 -14.79 3.49
CA TRP A 83 -2.88 -15.27 2.76
C TRP A 83 -2.57 -16.73 3.03
N GLY A 84 -3.33 -17.38 3.91
CA GLY A 84 -3.37 -18.84 3.99
C GLY A 84 -3.82 -19.48 2.66
N VAL A 85 -4.50 -18.72 1.79
CA VAL A 85 -4.87 -19.17 0.43
C VAL A 85 -3.65 -19.41 -0.45
N LEU A 86 -2.52 -18.74 -0.19
CA LEU A 86 -1.31 -18.87 -0.99
C LEU A 86 -0.66 -20.25 -0.80
N PRO A 87 -0.14 -20.86 -1.89
CA PRO A 87 0.71 -22.04 -1.79
C PRO A 87 1.97 -21.79 -0.95
N PHE A 88 2.50 -22.84 -0.31
CA PHE A 88 3.67 -22.74 0.58
C PHE A 88 4.91 -22.12 -0.09
N LYS A 89 5.07 -22.26 -1.41
CA LYS A 89 6.18 -21.64 -2.16
C LYS A 89 6.22 -20.10 -2.03
N TYR A 90 5.07 -19.46 -1.77
CA TYR A 90 4.98 -18.01 -1.55
C TYR A 90 5.10 -17.63 -0.07
N ALA A 91 4.58 -18.47 0.85
CA ALA A 91 4.51 -18.15 2.28
C ALA A 91 5.88 -17.93 2.94
N PHE A 92 6.92 -18.65 2.48
CA PHE A 92 8.28 -18.56 3.02
C PHE A 92 9.18 -17.56 2.27
N SER A 93 8.63 -16.74 1.38
CA SER A 93 9.37 -15.75 0.59
C SER A 93 9.00 -14.31 0.95
N PRO A 94 9.55 -13.75 2.06
CA PRO A 94 9.22 -12.39 2.52
C PRO A 94 9.43 -11.30 1.45
N SER A 95 10.44 -11.46 0.59
CA SER A 95 10.76 -10.49 -0.47
C SER A 95 9.65 -10.33 -1.50
N ASN A 96 8.79 -11.33 -1.68
CA ASN A 96 7.64 -11.30 -2.58
C ASN A 96 6.32 -11.50 -1.82
N HIS A 97 6.31 -11.05 -0.56
CA HIS A 97 5.13 -11.07 0.28
C HIS A 97 4.80 -9.65 0.75
N ARG A 98 3.57 -9.45 1.22
CA ARG A 98 3.06 -8.12 1.51
C ARG A 98 3.73 -7.48 2.74
N TRP A 99 3.70 -6.17 2.76
CA TRP A 99 3.74 -5.35 3.97
C TRP A 99 2.33 -4.96 4.36
N SER A 100 1.99 -5.03 5.64
CA SER A 100 0.66 -4.63 6.12
C SER A 100 0.73 -3.44 7.07
N LEU A 101 -0.38 -2.70 7.21
CA LEU A 101 -0.51 -1.61 8.16
C LEU A 101 -1.23 -2.11 9.42
N GLY A 102 -0.49 -2.27 10.52
CA GLY A 102 -1.03 -2.80 11.78
C GLY A 102 -1.25 -1.72 12.83
N SER A 103 -2.34 -1.83 13.59
CA SER A 103 -2.65 -0.84 14.63
C SER A 103 -1.59 -0.80 15.72
N TYR A 104 -1.00 0.37 15.99
CA TYR A 104 0.02 0.56 17.03
C TYR A 104 -0.48 0.08 18.40
N ASP A 105 -1.71 0.45 18.74
CA ASP A 105 -2.37 0.16 20.01
C ASP A 105 -2.71 -1.33 20.23
N ILE A 106 -2.55 -2.18 19.21
CA ILE A 106 -2.82 -3.62 19.29
C ILE A 106 -1.53 -4.42 19.05
N CYS A 107 -0.82 -4.10 17.96
CA CYS A 107 0.30 -4.89 17.47
C CYS A 107 1.63 -4.52 18.15
N PHE A 108 1.76 -3.30 18.68
CA PHE A 108 3.04 -2.75 19.13
C PHE A 108 3.07 -2.37 20.62
N GLN A 109 2.23 -3.03 21.42
CA GLN A 109 2.07 -2.75 22.85
C GLN A 109 3.23 -3.21 23.73
N ASN A 110 4.03 -4.17 23.27
CA ASN A 110 5.21 -4.64 24.00
C ASN A 110 6.27 -5.18 23.05
N LYS A 111 7.51 -5.32 23.53
CA LYS A 111 8.66 -5.73 22.70
C LYS A 111 8.48 -7.07 21.98
N PHE A 112 7.78 -8.02 22.60
CA PHE A 112 7.53 -9.33 21.99
C PHE A 112 6.59 -9.22 20.80
N LEU A 113 5.42 -8.61 21.00
CA LEU A 113 4.45 -8.36 19.92
C LEU A 113 5.07 -7.49 18.83
N SER A 114 5.72 -6.38 19.21
CA SER A 114 6.41 -5.50 18.27
C SER A 114 7.41 -6.26 17.41
N SER A 115 8.19 -7.18 17.99
CA SER A 115 9.14 -8.01 17.24
C SER A 115 8.42 -8.96 16.28
N PHE A 116 7.39 -9.67 16.77
CA PHE A 116 6.59 -10.60 15.95
C PHE A 116 6.01 -9.90 14.72
N PHE A 117 5.31 -8.78 14.93
CA PHE A 117 4.69 -8.01 13.85
C PHE A 117 5.72 -7.37 12.92
N THR A 118 6.85 -6.90 13.44
CA THR A 118 7.94 -6.36 12.62
C THR A 118 8.54 -7.42 11.69
N TYR A 119 8.82 -8.63 12.20
CA TYR A 119 9.31 -9.73 11.36
C TYR A 119 8.25 -10.27 10.39
N GLY A 120 6.96 -10.15 10.76
CA GLY A 120 5.81 -10.41 9.90
C GLY A 120 5.52 -9.32 8.86
N GLN A 121 6.42 -8.34 8.67
CA GLN A 121 6.29 -7.23 7.73
C GLN A 121 5.08 -6.32 7.99
N VAL A 122 4.75 -6.07 9.26
CA VAL A 122 3.69 -5.16 9.65
C VAL A 122 4.28 -3.83 10.10
N LEU A 123 3.75 -2.74 9.57
CA LEU A 123 4.15 -1.37 9.87
C LEU A 123 3.26 -0.76 10.97
N PRO A 124 3.85 -0.15 12.01
CA PRO A 124 3.12 0.46 13.13
C PRO A 124 2.30 1.66 12.68
N THR A 125 0.97 1.56 12.71
CA THR A 125 0.05 2.59 12.21
C THR A 125 -0.82 3.12 13.35
N HIS A 126 -0.82 4.44 13.54
CA HIS A 126 -1.62 5.12 14.55
C HIS A 126 -3.03 5.43 14.02
N ARG A 127 -4.03 5.13 14.84
CA ARG A 127 -5.43 5.47 14.58
C ARG A 127 -5.77 6.77 15.31
N GLY A 128 -6.40 7.72 14.60
CA GLY A 128 -6.73 9.04 15.16
C GLY A 128 -7.54 8.97 16.47
N ASP A 129 -8.46 8.01 16.58
CA ASP A 129 -9.29 7.81 17.78
C ASP A 129 -8.47 7.52 19.06
N TYR A 130 -7.29 6.90 18.92
CA TYR A 130 -6.42 6.51 20.04
C TYR A 130 -5.16 7.36 20.17
N SER A 131 -4.75 7.98 19.06
CA SER A 131 -3.57 8.83 18.98
C SER A 131 -3.92 10.05 18.13
N PRO A 132 -4.60 11.05 18.69
CA PRO A 132 -5.05 12.22 17.93
C PRO A 132 -3.90 13.02 17.32
N ILE A 133 -2.73 13.00 17.97
CA ILE A 133 -1.53 13.75 17.55
C ILE A 133 -0.74 13.00 16.48
N HIS A 134 -0.59 11.67 16.62
CA HIS A 134 0.29 10.88 15.73
C HIS A 134 -0.46 10.07 14.67
N GLY A 135 -1.78 9.91 14.84
CA GLY A 135 -2.65 9.32 13.84
C GLY A 135 -2.96 10.26 12.69
N GLY A 136 -3.64 9.73 11.68
CA GLY A 136 -4.10 10.50 10.53
C GLY A 136 -3.29 10.26 9.28
N LEU A 137 -3.50 11.13 8.29
CA LEU A 137 -3.10 10.89 6.90
C LEU A 137 -1.58 10.98 6.69
N PHE A 138 -0.92 11.90 7.41
CA PHE A 138 0.49 12.25 7.22
C PHE A 138 1.43 11.57 8.22
N GLN A 139 0.96 10.52 8.90
CA GLN A 139 1.80 9.77 9.83
C GLN A 139 3.03 9.16 9.11
N PRO A 140 4.19 9.08 9.77
CA PRO A 140 5.45 8.60 9.15
C PRO A 140 5.33 7.23 8.49
N THR A 141 4.47 6.36 9.01
CA THR A 141 4.22 5.01 8.53
C THR A 141 3.63 4.98 7.12
N ILE A 142 2.78 5.94 6.75
CA ILE A 142 2.23 6.04 5.39
C ILE A 142 3.35 6.43 4.42
N THR A 143 4.23 7.35 4.82
CA THR A 143 5.42 7.69 4.03
C THR A 143 6.34 6.48 3.85
N GLN A 144 6.54 5.66 4.88
CA GLN A 144 7.30 4.41 4.74
C GLN A 144 6.66 3.42 3.77
N ALA A 145 5.33 3.29 3.78
CA ALA A 145 4.61 2.44 2.83
C ALA A 145 4.74 2.94 1.39
N ILE A 146 4.64 4.26 1.16
CA ILE A 146 4.89 4.89 -0.16
C ILE A 146 6.32 4.59 -0.62
N ARG A 147 7.32 4.78 0.25
CA ARG A 147 8.73 4.51 -0.07
C ARG A 147 9.00 3.04 -0.38
N LEU A 148 8.24 2.10 0.21
CA LEU A 148 8.30 0.68 -0.14
C LEU A 148 7.71 0.39 -1.53
N LEU A 149 6.65 1.10 -1.91
CA LEU A 149 6.00 0.96 -3.23
C LEU A 149 6.85 1.56 -4.36
N SER A 150 7.71 2.52 -4.06
CA SER A 150 8.62 3.19 -5.00
C SER A 150 10.03 2.59 -5.03
N SER A 151 10.93 3.17 -5.84
CA SER A 151 12.38 2.89 -5.83
C SER A 151 13.21 4.11 -5.46
N GLN A 152 14.36 3.89 -4.83
CA GLN A 152 15.38 4.93 -4.64
C GLN A 152 16.10 5.27 -5.96
N PRO A 153 16.66 6.49 -6.11
CA PRO A 153 16.69 7.59 -5.14
C PRO A 153 15.34 8.32 -5.07
N PHE A 154 14.89 8.63 -3.85
CA PHE A 154 13.75 9.55 -3.66
C PHE A 154 14.26 10.95 -4.01
N THR A 155 13.61 11.65 -4.95
CA THR A 155 14.08 12.92 -5.50
C THR A 155 14.40 13.92 -4.37
N LYS A 156 15.63 14.46 -4.38
CA LYS A 156 16.13 15.39 -3.38
C LYS A 156 15.43 16.73 -3.55
N THR A 157 14.51 17.07 -2.66
CA THR A 157 13.94 18.41 -2.58
C THR A 157 15.07 19.40 -2.25
N LEU A 158 15.29 20.41 -3.10
CA LEU A 158 16.20 21.54 -2.82
C LEU A 158 15.66 22.32 -1.61
N SER A 159 15.99 21.91 -0.39
CA SER A 159 15.73 22.70 0.80
C SER A 159 16.85 23.73 0.95
N THR A 160 16.56 24.96 0.52
CA THR A 160 17.34 26.15 0.84
C THR A 160 17.48 26.25 2.35
N GLU A 161 18.71 26.44 2.82
CA GLU A 161 19.04 26.61 4.23
C GLU A 161 18.25 27.76 4.84
N THR A 162 17.33 27.48 5.76
CA THR A 162 17.13 28.16 7.06
C THR A 162 15.84 27.70 7.74
N SER A 163 15.93 27.46 9.05
CA SER A 163 14.84 27.29 10.06
C SER A 163 14.36 25.87 10.41
N HIS A 164 14.80 25.42 11.58
CA HIS A 164 14.17 24.47 12.53
C HIS A 164 13.68 23.10 12.02
N THR A 165 14.63 22.16 11.96
CA THR A 165 14.53 20.71 12.31
C THR A 165 13.20 19.97 12.13
N ILE A 166 12.60 20.04 10.95
CA ILE A 166 11.77 18.94 10.45
C ILE A 166 12.59 18.26 9.36
N SER A 167 13.21 17.12 9.70
CA SER A 167 13.88 16.27 8.72
C SER A 167 12.87 15.89 7.64
N ASP A 168 13.16 16.23 6.38
CA ASP A 168 12.30 15.89 5.26
C ASP A 168 12.12 14.35 5.23
N PRO A 169 10.87 13.84 5.34
CA PRO A 169 10.59 12.40 5.44
C PRO A 169 11.01 11.59 4.20
N PHE A 170 11.37 12.25 3.10
CA PHE A 170 11.88 11.65 1.87
C PHE A 170 13.40 11.73 1.72
N SER A 171 14.09 12.52 2.56
CA SER A 171 15.51 12.88 2.39
C SER A 171 16.52 11.98 3.12
N GLY A 172 16.11 11.20 4.12
CA GLY A 172 17.00 10.37 4.94
C GLY A 172 16.99 8.89 4.56
N SER A 173 18.15 8.31 4.28
CA SER A 173 18.41 6.85 4.27
C SER A 173 18.62 6.31 5.70
N SER A 174 17.83 6.79 6.66
CA SER A 174 17.88 6.28 8.03
C SER A 174 17.41 4.82 8.04
N LEU A 175 18.17 3.94 8.71
CA LEU A 175 17.80 2.53 8.90
C LEU A 175 16.61 2.35 9.85
N THR A 176 16.20 3.43 10.52
CA THR A 176 15.05 3.45 11.41
C THR A 176 14.21 4.72 11.22
N TYR A 177 12.97 4.69 11.69
CA TYR A 177 12.08 5.85 11.72
C TYR A 177 11.26 5.83 13.02
N SER A 178 10.78 7.00 13.41
CA SER A 178 9.90 7.17 14.57
C SER A 178 8.48 7.49 14.10
N THR A 179 7.48 6.96 14.81
CA THR A 179 6.06 7.26 14.61
C THR A 179 5.53 8.31 15.60
N THR A 180 6.20 8.46 16.75
CA THR A 180 5.79 9.40 17.81
C THR A 180 6.87 10.40 18.22
N GLY A 181 8.09 10.23 17.73
CA GLY A 181 9.30 10.95 18.17
C GLY A 181 10.02 10.27 19.34
N ALA A 182 9.32 9.43 20.12
CA ALA A 182 9.89 8.70 21.27
C ALA A 182 10.18 7.22 20.97
N ASP A 183 9.49 6.63 20.00
CA ASP A 183 9.70 5.26 19.56
C ASP A 183 10.75 5.16 18.43
N ASN A 184 11.19 3.93 18.14
CA ASN A 184 12.16 3.67 17.08
C ASN A 184 11.87 2.32 16.40
N PHE A 185 11.54 2.36 15.11
CA PHE A 185 11.22 1.17 14.31
C PHE A 185 12.16 1.05 13.11
N PRO A 186 12.50 -0.18 12.67
CA PRO A 186 13.25 -0.37 11.43
C PRO A 186 12.54 0.28 10.24
N ALA A 187 13.29 0.97 9.37
CA ALA A 187 12.78 1.58 8.16
C ALA A 187 13.01 0.62 6.98
N PRO A 188 12.01 -0.19 6.59
CA PRO A 188 12.23 -1.23 5.59
C PRO A 188 12.51 -0.67 4.19
N SER A 189 12.05 0.55 3.90
CA SER A 189 12.32 1.24 2.62
C SER A 189 13.77 1.70 2.43
N ALA A 190 14.59 1.64 3.49
CA ALA A 190 16.01 1.96 3.41
C ALA A 190 16.81 0.88 2.63
N TYR A 191 16.27 -0.34 2.51
CA TYR A 191 16.94 -1.46 1.86
C TYR A 191 16.52 -1.57 0.38
N PRO A 192 17.45 -1.46 -0.59
CA PRO A 192 17.10 -1.58 -2.01
C PRO A 192 16.48 -2.93 -2.39
N SER A 193 16.83 -3.99 -1.66
CA SER A 193 16.18 -5.32 -1.77
C SER A 193 14.66 -5.32 -1.48
N ARG A 194 14.09 -4.19 -1.05
CA ARG A 194 12.67 -3.97 -0.78
C ARG A 194 12.03 -2.90 -1.67
N ARG A 195 12.70 -2.46 -2.74
CA ARG A 195 12.09 -1.58 -3.75
C ARG A 195 10.86 -2.23 -4.38
N HIS A 196 9.91 -1.40 -4.82
CA HIS A 196 8.71 -1.86 -5.54
C HIS A 196 8.01 -3.03 -4.84
N SER A 197 7.95 -2.95 -3.51
CA SER A 197 7.36 -3.98 -2.66
C SER A 197 5.85 -4.07 -2.88
N TRP A 198 5.28 -5.09 -2.28
CA TRP A 198 3.85 -5.28 -2.18
C TRP A 198 3.35 -4.76 -0.84
N VAL A 199 2.36 -3.87 -0.83
CA VAL A 199 1.67 -3.35 0.37
C VAL A 199 0.20 -3.78 0.36
N HIS A 200 -0.31 -4.21 1.50
CA HIS A 200 -1.72 -4.47 1.73
C HIS A 200 -2.32 -3.42 2.68
N ILE A 201 -3.53 -2.97 2.35
CA ILE A 201 -4.24 -1.97 3.14
C ILE A 201 -5.72 -2.34 3.31
N PHE A 202 -6.19 -2.16 4.54
CA PHE A 202 -7.60 -2.16 4.94
C PHE A 202 -8.08 -0.71 5.11
N PRO A 203 -8.51 -0.02 4.04
CA PRO A 203 -8.78 1.41 4.10
C PRO A 203 -9.99 1.79 4.98
N GLU A 204 -10.84 0.84 5.38
CA GLU A 204 -11.89 1.07 6.39
C GLU A 204 -11.31 1.51 7.76
N GLY A 205 -10.05 1.14 8.03
CA GLY A 205 -9.27 1.56 9.20
C GLY A 205 -9.74 0.95 10.52
N ARG A 206 -10.69 0.02 10.48
CA ARG A 206 -11.17 -0.84 11.58
C ARG A 206 -12.00 -1.99 11.03
N VAL A 207 -12.18 -3.02 11.84
CA VAL A 207 -13.14 -4.10 11.57
C VAL A 207 -14.55 -3.52 11.45
N HIS A 208 -15.25 -3.89 10.39
CA HIS A 208 -16.62 -3.54 10.08
C HIS A 208 -17.41 -4.79 9.68
N GLN A 209 -18.35 -5.19 10.53
CA GLN A 209 -19.25 -6.31 10.26
C GLN A 209 -20.66 -5.74 10.05
N HIS A 210 -21.20 -5.87 8.84
CA HIS A 210 -22.55 -5.40 8.51
C HIS A 210 -23.43 -6.57 8.04
N PRO A 211 -24.72 -6.66 8.44
CA PRO A 211 -25.61 -7.76 8.05
C PRO A 211 -25.76 -7.95 6.55
N THR A 212 -25.69 -6.87 5.77
CA THR A 212 -25.77 -6.89 4.30
C THR A 212 -24.40 -6.89 3.62
N LYS A 213 -23.31 -7.09 4.37
CA LYS A 213 -21.92 -7.07 3.88
C LYS A 213 -21.53 -5.76 3.18
N SER A 214 -22.15 -4.65 3.58
CA SER A 214 -21.82 -3.34 3.02
C SER A 214 -20.42 -2.90 3.45
N LEU A 215 -19.73 -2.23 2.54
CA LEU A 215 -18.43 -1.64 2.80
C LEU A 215 -18.58 -0.34 3.57
N ARG A 216 -17.64 -0.09 4.47
CA ARG A 216 -17.50 1.21 5.11
C ARG A 216 -16.77 2.16 4.17
N TYR A 217 -16.92 3.45 4.43
CA TYR A 217 -16.05 4.49 3.91
C TYR A 217 -14.55 4.12 4.00
N PHE A 218 -13.84 4.27 2.87
CA PHE A 218 -12.40 4.09 2.76
C PHE A 218 -11.66 5.39 3.09
N LYS A 219 -10.77 5.35 4.07
CA LYS A 219 -9.95 6.49 4.48
C LYS A 219 -8.93 6.86 3.40
N TRP A 220 -8.60 8.15 3.32
CA TRP A 220 -7.74 8.75 2.29
C TRP A 220 -6.29 8.24 2.22
N GLY A 221 -5.84 7.46 3.21
CA GLY A 221 -4.49 6.89 3.20
C GLY A 221 -4.22 6.04 1.95
N VAL A 222 -5.22 5.32 1.45
CA VAL A 222 -5.09 4.55 0.20
C VAL A 222 -4.81 5.44 -1.01
N SER A 223 -5.42 6.63 -1.06
CA SER A 223 -5.20 7.58 -2.14
C SER A 223 -3.77 8.11 -2.15
N ARG A 224 -3.16 8.33 -0.97
CA ARG A 224 -1.74 8.70 -0.89
C ARG A 224 -0.82 7.59 -1.41
N LEU A 225 -1.09 6.33 -1.04
CA LEU A 225 -0.32 5.20 -1.56
C LEU A 225 -0.37 5.14 -3.09
N ILE A 226 -1.50 5.49 -3.70
CA ILE A 226 -1.65 5.47 -5.16
C ILE A 226 -0.97 6.68 -5.80
N LEU A 227 -1.21 7.89 -5.28
CA LEU A 227 -0.80 9.14 -5.93
C LEU A 227 0.66 9.53 -5.68
N GLU A 228 1.24 9.12 -4.55
CA GLU A 228 2.60 9.53 -4.16
C GLU A 228 3.64 8.43 -4.40
N SER A 229 3.20 7.23 -4.79
CA SER A 229 4.12 6.17 -5.20
C SER A 229 4.61 6.40 -6.62
N GLU A 230 5.90 6.21 -6.84
CA GLU A 230 6.55 6.44 -8.12
C GLU A 230 7.43 5.24 -8.48
N PRO A 231 7.16 4.56 -9.61
CA PRO A 231 6.01 4.76 -10.51
C PRO A 231 4.68 4.26 -9.92
N LEU A 232 3.55 4.64 -10.53
CA LEU A 232 2.19 4.23 -10.13
C LEU A 232 2.13 2.70 -9.92
N PRO A 233 1.75 2.22 -8.72
CA PRO A 233 1.71 0.80 -8.40
C PRO A 233 0.53 0.10 -9.09
N ASP A 234 0.68 -1.21 -9.28
CA ASP A 234 -0.46 -2.06 -9.63
C ASP A 234 -1.43 -2.14 -8.45
N ILE A 235 -2.73 -2.26 -8.71
CA ILE A 235 -3.75 -2.32 -7.65
C ILE A 235 -4.63 -3.55 -7.86
N ILE A 236 -4.74 -4.36 -6.81
CA ILE A 236 -5.54 -5.59 -6.76
C ILE A 236 -6.58 -5.44 -5.64
N PRO A 237 -7.84 -5.10 -5.96
CA PRO A 237 -8.93 -5.16 -5.00
C PRO A 237 -9.21 -6.59 -4.52
N ILE A 238 -9.51 -6.75 -3.24
CA ILE A 238 -9.86 -8.02 -2.63
C ILE A 238 -11.13 -7.80 -1.81
N PHE A 239 -12.08 -8.72 -1.94
CA PHE A 239 -13.26 -8.76 -1.10
C PHE A 239 -13.23 -10.00 -0.22
N ILE A 240 -13.39 -9.79 1.08
CA ILE A 240 -13.37 -10.80 2.14
C ILE A 240 -14.77 -10.98 2.69
N ASP A 241 -15.23 -12.22 2.72
CA ASP A 241 -16.47 -12.63 3.35
C ASP A 241 -16.28 -13.94 4.14
N GLY A 242 -17.10 -14.14 5.16
CA GLY A 242 -17.07 -15.31 6.05
C GLY A 242 -16.30 -15.12 7.35
N ASN A 243 -15.21 -14.34 7.35
CA ASN A 243 -14.36 -14.14 8.54
C ASN A 243 -15.10 -13.52 9.74
N GLN A 244 -16.17 -12.75 9.50
CA GLN A 244 -17.06 -12.24 10.53
C GLN A 244 -17.83 -13.32 11.29
N HIS A 245 -18.03 -14.51 10.70
CA HIS A 245 -18.70 -15.64 11.35
C HIS A 245 -17.73 -16.46 12.20
N ILE A 246 -16.46 -16.51 11.79
CA ILE A 246 -15.36 -17.14 12.54
C ILE A 246 -15.00 -16.30 13.78
N MET A 247 -14.95 -14.98 13.63
CA MET A 247 -14.53 -14.01 14.64
C MET A 247 -15.51 -12.83 14.73
N HIS A 248 -16.74 -13.10 15.12
CA HIS A 248 -17.77 -12.08 15.31
C HIS A 248 -17.40 -11.07 16.42
N GLU A 249 -17.71 -9.79 16.27
CA GLU A 249 -17.33 -8.75 17.24
C GLU A 249 -18.13 -8.84 18.55
N ALA A 250 -19.41 -9.25 18.47
CA ALA A 250 -20.28 -9.48 19.63
C ALA A 250 -19.96 -10.76 20.44
N ARG A 251 -18.79 -11.38 20.23
CA ARG A 251 -18.43 -12.65 20.91
C ARG A 251 -18.06 -12.42 22.38
N GLU A 252 -18.53 -13.34 23.22
CA GLU A 252 -18.15 -13.44 24.64
C GLU A 252 -16.82 -14.19 24.83
N TRP A 253 -16.32 -14.22 26.07
CA TRP A 253 -15.03 -14.82 26.43
C TRP A 253 -14.96 -16.33 26.10
N PRO A 254 -13.82 -16.86 25.61
CA PRO A 254 -12.57 -16.16 25.32
C PRO A 254 -12.60 -15.44 23.96
N ARG A 255 -12.37 -14.11 23.96
CA ARG A 255 -12.47 -13.27 22.74
C ARG A 255 -11.31 -13.45 21.75
N PHE A 256 -10.25 -14.16 22.12
CA PHE A 256 -9.05 -14.34 21.28
C PHE A 256 -9.06 -15.64 20.47
N VAL A 257 -10.01 -16.55 20.71
CA VAL A 257 -10.04 -17.87 20.07
C VAL A 257 -11.00 -17.86 18.86
N PRO A 258 -10.54 -18.20 17.65
CA PRO A 258 -11.41 -18.37 16.49
C PRO A 258 -12.43 -19.49 16.72
N ARG A 259 -13.70 -19.26 16.37
CA ARG A 259 -14.73 -20.30 16.51
C ARG A 259 -14.69 -21.23 15.31
N VAL A 260 -14.40 -22.51 15.57
CA VAL A 260 -14.42 -23.57 14.56
C VAL A 260 -15.86 -24.07 14.38
N GLY A 261 -16.30 -24.27 13.14
CA GLY A 261 -17.53 -24.99 12.82
C GLY A 261 -18.85 -24.21 12.92
N LYS A 262 -18.88 -22.97 13.42
CA LYS A 262 -20.11 -22.14 13.45
C LYS A 262 -20.53 -21.59 12.08
N ASP A 263 -19.65 -21.68 11.10
CA ASP A 263 -19.91 -21.40 9.70
C ASP A 263 -20.98 -22.35 9.13
N LYS A 264 -20.93 -23.63 9.51
CA LYS A 264 -21.75 -24.68 8.91
C LYS A 264 -23.26 -24.44 9.13
N ASP A 265 -23.69 -24.19 10.36
CA ASP A 265 -25.13 -24.13 10.68
C ASP A 265 -25.80 -22.80 10.30
N ALA A 266 -25.04 -21.70 10.31
CA ALA A 266 -25.55 -20.37 9.99
C ALA A 266 -25.58 -20.10 8.48
N LEU A 267 -24.61 -20.63 7.72
CA LEU A 267 -24.50 -20.44 6.27
C LEU A 267 -25.35 -21.43 5.47
N VAL A 268 -25.43 -22.69 5.91
CA VAL A 268 -26.34 -23.68 5.30
C VAL A 268 -27.80 -23.22 5.42
N LYS A 269 -28.16 -22.56 6.52
CA LYS A 269 -29.51 -21.96 6.71
C LYS A 269 -29.81 -20.77 5.80
N LYS A 270 -28.81 -20.13 5.20
CA LYS A 270 -28.99 -18.90 4.39
C LYS A 270 -28.68 -19.07 2.90
N GLY A 271 -28.09 -20.19 2.47
CA GLY A 271 -27.80 -20.44 1.06
C GLY A 271 -26.82 -19.44 0.43
N LEU A 272 -26.00 -18.76 1.24
CA LEU A 272 -25.08 -17.73 0.79
C LEU A 272 -23.65 -18.29 0.69
N PRO A 273 -22.93 -18.03 -0.41
CA PRO A 273 -21.52 -18.35 -0.55
C PRO A 273 -20.64 -17.59 0.47
N THR A 274 -19.46 -18.14 0.77
CA THR A 274 -18.40 -17.57 1.61
C THR A 274 -17.16 -17.30 0.77
N ASP A 275 -17.33 -16.41 -0.20
CA ASP A 275 -16.36 -16.27 -1.27
C ASP A 275 -15.31 -15.22 -0.89
N LEU A 276 -14.04 -15.58 -1.03
CA LEU A 276 -12.95 -14.62 -1.10
C LEU A 276 -12.74 -14.31 -2.59
N GLU A 277 -13.08 -13.10 -3.01
CA GLU A 277 -12.89 -12.67 -4.39
C GLU A 277 -11.65 -11.79 -4.50
N MET A 278 -10.65 -12.25 -5.27
CA MET A 278 -9.43 -11.50 -5.59
C MET A 278 -9.62 -10.89 -6.98
N GLY A 279 -9.96 -9.61 -7.03
CA GLY A 279 -10.11 -8.84 -8.26
C GLY A 279 -8.81 -8.15 -8.65
N GLU A 280 -8.50 -8.09 -9.94
CA GLU A 280 -7.57 -7.08 -10.46
C GLU A 280 -8.35 -5.79 -10.72
N LEU A 281 -7.69 -4.63 -10.76
CA LEU A 281 -8.28 -3.41 -11.33
C LEU A 281 -8.99 -3.75 -12.64
N SER A 282 -10.32 -3.69 -12.65
CA SER A 282 -11.07 -3.96 -13.87
C SER A 282 -10.65 -2.97 -14.95
N GLU A 283 -10.64 -3.41 -16.21
CA GLU A 283 -10.52 -2.49 -17.35
C GLU A 283 -11.55 -1.35 -17.25
N GLY A 284 -12.70 -1.63 -16.61
CA GLY A 284 -13.66 -0.65 -16.14
C GLY A 284 -13.02 0.44 -15.29
N LEU A 285 -12.37 0.16 -14.16
CA LEU A 285 -11.70 1.21 -13.37
C LEU A 285 -10.55 1.91 -14.13
N LYS A 286 -9.89 1.22 -15.07
CA LYS A 286 -8.80 1.81 -15.86
C LYS A 286 -9.30 2.75 -16.96
N TYR A 287 -10.45 2.49 -17.57
CA TYR A 287 -10.91 3.19 -18.78
C TYR A 287 -12.35 3.71 -18.71
N CYS A 288 -13.08 3.50 -17.62
CA CYS A 288 -14.43 4.02 -17.49
C CYS A 288 -14.42 5.54 -17.47
N ASN A 289 -15.51 6.10 -17.98
CA ASN A 289 -15.69 7.54 -18.10
C ASN A 289 -15.49 8.28 -16.76
N GLU A 290 -15.92 7.69 -15.65
CA GLU A 290 -15.78 8.29 -14.32
C GLU A 290 -14.33 8.33 -13.83
N ALA A 291 -13.59 7.24 -13.97
CA ALA A 291 -12.17 7.19 -13.60
C ALA A 291 -11.29 8.07 -14.52
N VAL A 292 -11.67 8.19 -15.79
CA VAL A 292 -11.06 9.15 -16.72
C VAL A 292 -11.41 10.58 -16.32
N ALA A 293 -12.67 10.86 -15.97
CA ALA A 293 -13.11 12.19 -15.53
C ALA A 293 -12.42 12.62 -14.22
N LEU A 294 -12.25 11.70 -13.26
CA LEU A 294 -11.48 11.97 -12.03
C LEU A 294 -10.02 12.32 -12.34
N ARG A 295 -9.38 11.58 -13.24
CA ARG A 295 -8.01 11.91 -13.69
C ARG A 295 -7.97 13.28 -14.35
N LYS A 296 -8.89 13.58 -15.27
CA LYS A 296 -9.02 14.90 -15.90
C LYS A 296 -9.22 16.00 -14.86
N GLU A 297 -10.09 15.81 -13.87
CA GLU A 297 -10.38 16.80 -12.83
C GLU A 297 -9.18 17.03 -11.91
N VAL A 298 -8.46 15.97 -11.51
CA VAL A 298 -7.23 16.09 -10.72
C VAL A 298 -6.17 16.88 -11.50
N THR A 299 -5.92 16.52 -12.77
CA THR A 299 -4.99 17.24 -13.65
C THR A 299 -5.40 18.71 -13.81
N ARG A 300 -6.69 18.99 -14.02
CA ARG A 300 -7.22 20.35 -14.13
C ARG A 300 -7.00 21.17 -12.86
N ARG A 301 -7.24 20.59 -11.68
CA ARG A 301 -7.02 21.29 -10.40
C ARG A 301 -5.55 21.64 -10.19
N ILE A 302 -4.64 20.72 -10.50
CA ILE A 302 -3.19 20.99 -10.42
C ILE A 302 -2.82 22.13 -11.39
N ARG A 303 -3.30 22.09 -12.63
CA ARG A 303 -3.09 23.18 -13.61
C ARG A 303 -3.55 24.53 -13.05
N LEU A 304 -4.73 24.58 -12.42
CA LEU A 304 -5.25 25.82 -11.84
C LEU A 304 -4.38 26.36 -10.71
N GLU A 305 -3.78 25.50 -9.88
CA GLU A 305 -2.83 25.95 -8.85
C GLU A 305 -1.55 26.54 -9.48
N VAL A 306 -1.03 25.94 -10.55
CA VAL A 306 0.12 26.49 -11.29
C VAL A 306 -0.22 27.85 -11.92
N LEU A 307 -1.44 28.02 -12.45
CA LEU A 307 -1.91 29.30 -12.97
C LEU A 307 -2.03 30.40 -11.91
N LYS A 308 -2.25 30.05 -10.63
CA LYS A 308 -2.18 31.05 -9.54
C LYS A 308 -0.75 31.56 -9.37
N VAL A 309 0.25 30.68 -9.34
CA VAL A 309 1.67 31.07 -9.25
C VAL A 309 2.06 31.95 -10.44
N ARG A 310 1.62 31.59 -11.66
CA ARG A 310 1.86 32.40 -12.87
C ARG A 310 1.30 33.82 -12.74
N ARG A 311 0.09 33.97 -12.18
CA ARG A 311 -0.51 35.29 -11.90
C ARG A 311 0.27 36.08 -10.85
N GLU A 312 0.72 35.44 -9.78
CA GLU A 312 1.53 36.08 -8.73
C GLU A 312 2.85 36.65 -9.27
N LEU A 313 3.40 36.03 -10.31
CA LEU A 313 4.58 36.51 -11.03
C LEU A 313 4.28 37.66 -12.02
N GLY A 314 3.04 38.14 -12.09
CA GLY A 314 2.63 39.29 -12.91
C GLY A 314 2.33 38.95 -14.37
N TYR A 315 2.25 37.67 -14.74
CA TYR A 315 1.87 37.28 -16.10
C TYR A 315 0.34 37.39 -16.31
N PRO A 316 -0.12 37.80 -17.51
CA PRO A 316 -1.55 37.95 -17.83
C PRO A 316 -2.25 36.61 -17.91
N ASP A 317 -3.54 36.50 -17.59
CA ASP A 317 -4.30 35.25 -17.68
C ASP A 317 -4.14 34.57 -19.06
N GLU A 318 -4.02 33.25 -19.03
CA GLU A 318 -3.92 32.42 -20.23
C GLU A 318 -5.31 32.18 -20.83
N ASP A 319 -5.40 31.90 -22.13
CA ASP A 319 -6.65 31.45 -22.74
C ASP A 319 -7.09 30.14 -22.06
N PRO A 320 -8.31 30.07 -21.48
CA PRO A 320 -8.82 28.86 -20.84
C PRO A 320 -8.80 27.61 -21.74
N LYS A 321 -8.83 27.79 -23.07
CA LYS A 321 -8.76 26.70 -24.04
C LYS A 321 -7.45 25.92 -23.96
N GLU A 322 -6.35 26.55 -23.54
CA GLU A 322 -5.05 25.89 -23.39
C GLU A 322 -5.07 24.75 -22.35
N GLY A 323 -6.10 24.71 -21.48
CA GLY A 323 -6.34 23.63 -20.53
C GLY A 323 -7.11 22.43 -21.07
N LEU A 324 -7.51 22.46 -22.34
CA LEU A 324 -8.32 21.43 -22.99
C LEU A 324 -7.45 20.38 -23.68
N VAL A 325 -8.02 19.20 -23.94
CA VAL A 325 -7.28 18.14 -24.68
C VAL A 325 -7.27 18.44 -26.17
N GLU A 326 -8.30 19.16 -26.63
CA GLU A 326 -8.54 19.53 -28.00
C GLU A 326 -7.44 20.46 -28.54
N THR A 327 -6.95 21.40 -27.74
CA THR A 327 -5.80 22.25 -28.10
C THR A 327 -4.52 21.44 -28.26
N TRP A 328 -4.30 20.43 -27.42
CA TRP A 328 -3.15 19.54 -27.53
C TRP A 328 -3.18 18.66 -28.80
N ILE A 329 -4.38 18.32 -29.28
CA ILE A 329 -4.55 17.63 -30.57
C ILE A 329 -4.24 18.60 -31.72
N GLU A 330 -4.61 19.88 -31.59
CA GLU A 330 -4.34 20.93 -32.57
C GLU A 330 -2.85 21.35 -32.62
N GLU A 331 -2.08 21.22 -31.53
CA GLU A 331 -0.62 21.51 -31.48
C GLU A 331 0.20 20.66 -32.49
N GLY A 332 -0.26 19.43 -32.77
CA GLY A 332 0.37 18.50 -33.72
C GLY A 332 1.45 17.58 -33.12
N GLY A 333 1.57 16.35 -33.64
CA GLY A 333 2.36 15.28 -33.01
C GLY A 333 3.87 15.23 -33.32
N LYS A 334 4.53 16.38 -33.59
CA LYS A 334 5.99 16.36 -33.83
C LYS A 334 6.74 16.05 -32.52
N LYS A 335 7.81 15.26 -32.61
CA LYS A 335 8.63 14.91 -31.43
C LYS A 335 9.53 16.05 -30.97
N THR A 336 10.05 16.83 -31.91
CA THR A 336 10.93 17.98 -31.65
C THR A 336 10.76 19.06 -32.71
N GLY A 337 10.97 20.32 -32.33
CA GLY A 337 10.90 21.49 -33.18
C GLY A 337 9.64 22.34 -32.97
N LYS A 338 9.37 23.22 -33.94
CA LYS A 338 8.24 24.16 -33.90
C LYS A 338 6.92 23.47 -34.24
N MET A 339 5.92 23.69 -33.39
CA MET A 339 4.53 23.21 -33.51
C MET A 339 3.65 24.17 -34.31
N GLU A 340 2.43 23.72 -34.62
CA GLU A 340 1.49 24.46 -35.47
C GLU A 340 0.90 25.69 -34.78
N ASP A 341 0.73 25.62 -33.46
CA ASP A 341 0.36 26.73 -32.58
C ASP A 341 1.50 27.76 -32.37
N GLY A 342 2.69 27.46 -32.89
CA GLY A 342 3.90 28.28 -32.76
C GLY A 342 4.76 27.98 -31.54
N SER A 343 4.36 27.04 -30.68
CA SER A 343 5.18 26.54 -29.57
C SER A 343 6.38 25.73 -30.09
N TYR A 344 7.35 25.45 -29.23
CA TYR A 344 8.51 24.61 -29.53
C TYR A 344 8.59 23.47 -28.51
N VAL A 345 8.74 22.24 -29.00
CA VAL A 345 8.90 21.05 -28.15
C VAL A 345 10.27 20.43 -28.43
N GLY A 346 10.90 19.88 -27.41
CA GLY A 346 12.21 19.22 -27.48
C GLY A 346 12.15 17.86 -26.78
N GLU A 347 13.09 16.97 -27.10
CA GLU A 347 13.29 15.75 -26.31
C GLU A 347 13.90 16.17 -24.97
N THR A 348 13.27 15.74 -23.87
CA THR A 348 13.74 15.99 -22.50
C THR A 348 14.83 15.04 -22.08
#